data_AF-A0A8R1HRD3-F1
#
_entry.id   AF-A0A8R1HRD3-F1
#
_cell.length_a   1.000
_cell.length_b   1.000
_cell.length_c   1.000
_cell.angle_alpha   90.00
_cell.angle_beta   90.00
_cell.angle_gamma   90.00
#
_symmetry.space_group_name_H-M   'P 1'
#
loop_
_entity.id
_entity.type
_entity.pdbx_description
1 polymer ?
#
loop_
_entity_poly.entity_id
_entity_poly.type
_entity_poly.pdbx_seq_one_letter_code
_entity_poly.pdbx_strand_id
1 'polypeptide(L)'
;MTASNSVMAIPTELECLTDAPNPYRAVMHFTHFLTIPLYMLAIYALVHKCPRILREYRNYLLWHTIGNILFEIYISIFMLPVTYLPYPVFRGSGVLKYFNVSGLIQFYLLVVIMIHTGLSILEMFKYRFNAAISNDTLSKKILHKIAIFFWVIVIIIPMFCFATLPRCHPKQEHYKQVLYDENKNNGISIQVLCNTVVTAPPLLDPVFTPLMILMTIAMLTAGTIIPQTFLSIWTKLEELSRHLSKRTIQLQKMLLISLFIQAVIHGVMLGAPLIGFVYAIVFVLPDDNIAYVLLVLVSFHGSMSTFAMIGFTKPIRLRVFSLFFSCFPFLIKPKSSIGMMTVTEIVSFVN
;
A
#
# COMPACT_ATOMS: atom_id res chain seq x y z
N MET A 1 -6.86 -40.29 35.96
CA MET A 1 -6.68 -38.82 36.07
C MET A 1 -5.23 -38.54 36.36
N THR A 2 -4.40 -38.46 35.32
CA THR A 2 -3.03 -37.97 35.42
C THR A 2 -3.04 -36.53 34.92
N ALA A 3 -2.93 -35.58 35.85
CA ALA A 3 -2.66 -34.20 35.49
C ALA A 3 -1.27 -34.16 34.85
N SER A 4 -1.21 -34.11 33.51
CA SER A 4 0.03 -33.75 32.83
C SER A 4 0.29 -32.28 33.18
N ASN A 5 1.27 -32.04 34.04
CA ASN A 5 1.88 -30.72 34.15
C ASN A 5 2.56 -30.41 32.80
N SER A 6 1.78 -29.90 31.86
CA SER A 6 2.31 -29.33 30.62
C SER A 6 3.10 -28.09 31.01
N VAL A 7 4.42 -28.24 31.11
CA VAL A 7 5.32 -27.09 31.21
C VAL A 7 5.05 -26.20 30.01
N MET A 8 4.66 -24.96 30.26
CA MET A 8 4.41 -23.96 29.21
C MET A 8 5.70 -23.81 28.42
N ALA A 9 5.67 -24.07 27.11
CA ALA A 9 6.84 -23.91 26.26
C ALA A 9 7.16 -22.41 26.16
N ILE A 10 8.40 -22.02 26.42
CA ILE A 10 8.83 -20.62 26.39
C ILE A 10 9.95 -20.50 25.36
N PRO A 11 9.80 -19.65 24.33
CA PRO A 11 10.88 -19.42 23.38
C PRO A 11 12.03 -18.67 24.07
N THR A 12 13.25 -18.99 23.68
CA THR A 12 14.43 -18.23 24.11
C THR A 12 14.43 -16.84 23.45
N GLU A 13 15.09 -15.88 24.09
CA GLU A 13 15.26 -14.54 23.52
C GLU A 13 15.97 -14.60 22.15
N LEU A 14 16.96 -15.48 22.01
CA LEU A 14 17.68 -15.68 20.76
C LEU A 14 16.76 -16.16 19.63
N GLU A 15 15.84 -17.08 19.90
CA GLU A 15 14.86 -17.56 18.91
C GLU A 15 13.95 -16.42 18.44
N CYS A 16 13.52 -15.55 19.35
CA CYS A 16 12.68 -14.39 19.00
C CYS A 16 13.42 -13.28 18.24
N LEU A 17 14.75 -13.24 18.33
CA LEU A 17 15.58 -12.31 17.58
C LEU A 17 16.01 -12.82 16.21
N THR A 18 15.66 -14.06 15.85
CA THR A 18 16.01 -14.67 14.55
C THR A 18 15.57 -13.79 13.38
N ASP A 19 16.44 -13.67 12.38
CA ASP A 19 16.20 -12.85 11.20
C ASP A 19 15.13 -13.43 10.25
N ALA A 20 14.61 -12.58 9.36
CA ALA A 20 13.89 -13.03 8.18
C ALA A 20 14.80 -13.86 7.27
N PRO A 21 14.25 -14.87 6.57
CA PRO A 21 15.02 -15.69 5.64
C PRO A 21 15.55 -14.86 4.46
N ASN A 22 16.73 -15.23 3.97
CA ASN A 22 17.18 -14.82 2.64
C ASN A 22 16.57 -15.78 1.59
N PRO A 23 16.21 -15.32 0.38
CA PRO A 23 16.51 -13.99 -0.19
C PRO A 23 15.50 -12.89 0.18
N TYR A 24 14.40 -13.19 0.85
CA TYR A 24 13.33 -12.23 1.15
C TYR A 24 13.85 -10.96 1.84
N ARG A 25 14.61 -11.11 2.95
CA ARG A 25 15.20 -9.97 3.67
C ARG A 25 16.05 -9.08 2.77
N ALA A 26 16.89 -9.69 1.93
CA ALA A 26 17.76 -8.97 1.01
C ALA A 26 16.93 -8.13 0.03
N VAL A 27 15.89 -8.70 -0.58
CA VAL A 27 14.99 -7.98 -1.50
C VAL A 27 14.33 -6.79 -0.80
N MET A 28 13.79 -6.99 0.41
CA MET A 28 13.12 -5.93 1.17
C MET A 28 14.05 -4.75 1.48
N HIS A 29 15.32 -4.99 1.78
CA HIS A 29 16.27 -3.92 2.09
C HIS A 29 16.94 -3.30 0.85
N PHE A 30 17.41 -4.11 -0.09
CA PHE A 30 18.17 -3.60 -1.25
C PHE A 30 17.30 -2.81 -2.23
N THR A 31 16.00 -3.10 -2.30
CA THR A 31 15.09 -2.36 -3.19
C THR A 31 15.01 -0.86 -2.83
N HIS A 32 15.32 -0.49 -1.57
CA HIS A 32 15.39 0.90 -1.15
C HIS A 32 16.46 1.75 -1.84
N PHE A 33 17.54 1.14 -2.33
CA PHE A 33 18.52 1.86 -3.16
C PHE A 33 17.90 2.41 -4.44
N LEU A 34 16.78 1.83 -4.90
CA LEU A 34 16.04 2.29 -6.06
C LEU A 34 14.82 3.14 -5.66
N THR A 35 14.07 2.71 -4.64
CA THR A 35 12.80 3.35 -4.30
C THR A 35 12.96 4.67 -3.56
N ILE A 36 13.95 4.82 -2.67
CA ILE A 36 14.18 6.09 -1.96
C ILE A 36 14.54 7.21 -2.96
N PRO A 37 15.50 7.04 -3.89
CA PRO A 37 15.75 8.05 -4.92
C PRO A 37 14.53 8.36 -5.79
N LEU A 38 13.73 7.34 -6.14
CA LEU A 38 12.49 7.51 -6.90
C LEU A 38 11.51 8.44 -6.16
N TYR A 39 11.25 8.17 -4.88
CA TYR A 39 10.38 9.02 -4.06
C TYR A 39 10.92 10.43 -3.90
N MET A 40 12.22 10.58 -3.64
CA MET A 40 12.86 11.89 -3.50
C MET A 40 12.74 12.73 -4.78
N LEU A 41 12.98 12.13 -5.94
CA LEU A 41 12.79 12.78 -7.24
C LEU A 41 11.33 13.17 -7.48
N ALA A 42 10.39 12.28 -7.16
CA ALA A 42 8.96 12.55 -7.28
C ALA A 42 8.53 13.73 -6.39
N ILE A 43 8.88 13.69 -5.11
CA ILE A 43 8.56 14.72 -4.11
C ILE A 43 9.17 16.06 -4.52
N TYR A 44 10.44 16.08 -4.90
CA TYR A 44 11.10 17.31 -5.35
C TYR A 44 10.41 17.91 -6.58
N ALA A 45 10.09 17.07 -7.58
CA ALA A 45 9.39 17.51 -8.79
C ALA A 45 8.00 18.09 -8.47
N LEU A 46 7.28 17.48 -7.53
CA LEU A 46 5.98 17.98 -7.07
C LEU A 46 6.13 19.33 -6.37
N VAL A 47 7.01 19.45 -5.38
CA VAL A 47 7.15 20.67 -4.57
C VAL A 47 7.63 21.87 -5.40
N HIS A 48 8.72 21.70 -6.16
CA HIS A 48 9.45 22.83 -6.76
C HIS A 48 9.11 23.12 -8.22
N LYS A 49 8.48 22.18 -8.94
CA LYS A 49 8.30 22.29 -10.40
C LYS A 49 6.85 22.19 -10.88
N CYS A 50 5.89 22.00 -9.97
CA CYS A 50 4.48 21.90 -10.33
C CYS A 50 3.83 23.29 -10.53
N PRO A 51 3.09 23.52 -11.64
CA PRO A 51 2.41 24.80 -11.90
C PRO A 51 1.44 25.21 -10.79
N ARG A 52 1.33 26.51 -10.51
CA ARG A 52 0.41 27.06 -9.48
C ARG A 52 -1.05 26.65 -9.70
N ILE A 53 -1.49 26.48 -10.95
CA ILE A 53 -2.85 26.06 -11.30
C ILE A 53 -3.17 24.62 -10.85
N LEU A 54 -2.16 23.81 -10.52
CA LEU A 54 -2.31 22.44 -10.02
C LEU A 54 -1.94 22.31 -8.54
N ARG A 55 -1.81 23.44 -7.81
CA ARG A 55 -1.30 23.46 -6.43
C ARG A 55 -2.09 22.55 -5.49
N GLU A 56 -3.42 22.61 -5.56
CA GLU A 56 -4.30 21.78 -4.72
C GLU A 56 -4.14 20.29 -5.05
N TYR A 57 -4.25 19.91 -6.32
CA TYR A 57 -4.04 18.52 -6.73
C TYR A 57 -2.64 17.99 -6.35
N ARG A 58 -1.61 18.82 -6.51
CA ARG A 58 -0.25 18.51 -6.09
C ARG A 58 -0.16 18.17 -4.61
N ASN A 59 -0.89 18.88 -3.74
CA ASN A 59 -0.84 18.63 -2.30
C ASN A 59 -1.39 17.23 -1.97
N TYR A 60 -2.49 16.81 -2.61
CA TYR A 60 -3.00 15.43 -2.47
C TYR A 60 -1.99 14.39 -2.95
N LEU A 61 -1.35 14.65 -4.09
CA LEU A 61 -0.36 13.75 -4.67
C LEU A 61 0.89 13.64 -3.80
N LEU A 62 1.34 14.75 -3.22
CA LEU A 62 2.45 14.81 -2.27
C LEU A 62 2.12 14.04 -0.99
N TRP A 63 0.94 14.27 -0.42
CA TRP A 63 0.47 13.57 0.76
C TRP A 63 0.39 12.05 0.54
N HIS A 64 -0.16 11.62 -0.59
CA HIS A 64 -0.18 10.21 -0.99
C HIS A 64 1.22 9.63 -1.15
N THR A 65 2.12 10.35 -1.84
CA THR A 65 3.50 9.90 -2.07
C THR A 65 4.28 9.77 -0.76
N ILE A 66 4.09 10.70 0.18
CA ILE A 66 4.69 10.64 1.54
C ILE A 66 4.11 9.46 2.33
N GLY A 67 2.79 9.23 2.27
CA GLY A 67 2.17 8.05 2.89
C GLY A 67 2.77 6.74 2.36
N ASN A 68 2.96 6.65 1.05
CA ASN A 68 3.52 5.46 0.41
C ASN A 68 4.97 5.15 0.84
N ILE A 69 5.85 6.15 0.91
CA ILE A 69 7.23 5.92 1.39
C ILE A 69 7.25 5.51 2.87
N LEU A 70 6.38 6.11 3.70
CA LEU A 70 6.26 5.73 5.11
C LEU A 70 5.73 4.30 5.26
N PHE A 71 4.74 3.91 4.47
CA PHE A 71 4.24 2.54 4.41
C PHE A 71 5.36 1.57 4.04
N GLU A 72 6.09 1.85 2.95
CA GLU A 72 7.15 0.98 2.45
C GLU A 72 8.22 0.79 3.54
N ILE A 73 8.78 1.87 4.08
CA ILE A 73 9.76 1.84 5.18
C ILE A 73 9.23 1.06 6.39
N TYR A 74 7.97 1.26 6.75
CA TYR A 74 7.36 0.54 7.86
C TYR A 74 7.36 -0.97 7.63
N ILE A 75 6.90 -1.43 6.46
CA ILE A 75 6.79 -2.86 6.17
C ILE A 75 8.15 -3.51 5.90
N SER A 76 9.06 -2.84 5.20
CA SER A 76 10.35 -3.44 4.78
C SER A 76 11.49 -3.31 5.78
N ILE A 77 11.43 -2.34 6.70
CA ILE A 77 12.51 -2.10 7.67
C ILE A 77 12.01 -2.35 9.11
N PHE A 78 10.90 -1.72 9.49
CA PHE A 78 10.45 -1.75 10.89
C PHE A 78 9.76 -3.06 11.26
N MET A 79 8.70 -3.42 10.54
CA MET A 79 7.95 -4.64 10.77
C MET A 79 8.67 -5.86 10.17
N LEU A 80 9.08 -5.79 8.90
CA LEU A 80 9.63 -6.89 8.10
C LEU A 80 8.89 -8.21 8.41
N PRO A 81 7.61 -8.30 8.01
CA PRO A 81 6.77 -9.43 8.38
C PRO A 81 7.31 -10.73 7.76
N VAL A 82 7.24 -11.81 8.52
CA VAL A 82 7.48 -13.18 8.07
C VAL A 82 6.23 -13.98 8.43
N THR A 83 5.82 -14.88 7.56
CA THR A 83 4.71 -15.80 7.85
C THR A 83 5.19 -17.23 7.69
N TYR A 84 4.45 -18.17 8.26
CA TYR A 84 4.72 -19.59 8.20
C TYR A 84 3.45 -20.25 7.69
N LEU A 85 3.35 -20.41 6.37
CA LEU A 85 2.19 -21.06 5.77
C LEU A 85 2.14 -22.53 6.21
N PRO A 86 0.93 -23.10 6.36
CA PRO A 86 -0.39 -22.51 6.08
C PRO A 86 -1.00 -21.76 7.28
N TYR A 87 -0.23 -21.50 8.32
CA TYR A 87 -0.74 -20.91 9.56
C TYR A 87 -1.01 -19.42 9.40
N PRO A 88 -2.10 -18.89 9.99
CA PRO A 88 -2.48 -17.49 9.83
C PRO A 88 -1.68 -16.58 10.77
N VAL A 89 -0.35 -16.59 10.65
CA VAL A 89 0.60 -15.94 11.57
C VAL A 89 1.47 -14.94 10.84
N PHE A 90 1.77 -13.82 11.51
CA PHE A 90 2.83 -12.91 11.10
C PHE A 90 3.78 -12.65 12.25
N ARG A 91 5.08 -12.82 12.00
CA ARG A 91 6.17 -12.46 12.89
C ARG A 91 6.81 -11.16 12.40
N GLY A 92 6.87 -10.15 13.25
CA GLY A 92 7.67 -8.95 13.00
C GLY A 92 9.16 -9.26 13.20
N SER A 93 9.93 -9.32 12.12
CA SER A 93 11.36 -9.68 12.14
C SER A 93 12.31 -8.50 11.87
N GLY A 94 11.74 -7.29 11.72
CA GLY A 94 12.46 -6.06 11.43
C GLY A 94 13.01 -5.37 12.67
N VAL A 95 13.29 -4.07 12.57
CA VAL A 95 13.86 -3.27 13.66
C VAL A 95 13.02 -3.32 14.94
N LEU A 96 11.69 -3.42 14.82
CA LEU A 96 10.79 -3.42 15.98
C LEU A 96 10.95 -4.64 16.90
N LYS A 97 11.57 -5.73 16.41
CA LYS A 97 11.84 -6.92 17.25
C LYS A 97 12.83 -6.62 18.38
N TYR A 98 13.82 -5.76 18.13
CA TYR A 98 14.85 -5.40 19.13
C TYR A 98 14.28 -4.55 20.27
N PHE A 99 13.16 -3.87 20.02
CA PHE A 99 12.41 -3.12 21.03
C PHE A 99 11.30 -3.96 21.68
N ASN A 100 11.21 -5.25 21.34
CA ASN A 100 10.17 -6.16 21.80
C ASN A 100 8.75 -5.60 21.61
N VAL A 101 8.48 -4.92 20.47
CA VAL A 101 7.15 -4.40 20.16
C VAL A 101 6.23 -5.55 19.79
N SER A 102 5.09 -5.67 20.48
CA SER A 102 4.12 -6.73 20.26
C SER A 102 3.68 -6.81 18.80
N GLY A 103 3.60 -8.02 18.24
CA GLY A 103 3.11 -8.28 16.88
C GLY A 103 1.69 -7.77 16.67
N LEU A 104 0.87 -7.75 17.73
CA LEU A 104 -0.47 -7.17 17.70
C LEU A 104 -0.44 -5.67 17.39
N ILE A 105 0.45 -4.93 18.05
CA ILE A 105 0.61 -3.48 17.82
C ILE A 105 1.14 -3.23 16.40
N GLN A 106 2.10 -4.03 15.96
CA GLN A 106 2.64 -3.93 14.59
C GLN A 106 1.54 -4.18 13.54
N PHE A 107 0.67 -5.17 13.75
CA PHE A 107 -0.45 -5.44 12.86
C PHE A 107 -1.51 -4.35 12.87
N TYR A 108 -1.86 -3.80 14.04
CA TYR A 108 -2.77 -2.67 14.12
C TYR A 108 -2.24 -1.43 13.40
N LEU A 109 -0.94 -1.14 13.52
CA LEU A 109 -0.32 -0.05 12.79
C LEU A 109 -0.36 -0.29 11.27
N LEU A 110 -0.13 -1.53 10.81
CA LEU A 110 -0.30 -1.89 9.40
C LEU A 110 -1.72 -1.59 8.90
N VAL A 111 -2.75 -2.00 9.63
CA VAL A 111 -4.16 -1.74 9.28
C VAL A 111 -4.44 -0.24 9.17
N VAL A 112 -3.92 0.57 10.10
CA VAL A 112 -4.06 2.04 10.08
C VAL A 112 -3.41 2.68 8.85
N ILE A 113 -2.21 2.23 8.48
CA ILE A 113 -1.52 2.79 7.31
C ILE A 113 -2.22 2.32 6.01
N MET A 114 -2.73 1.09 5.95
CA MET A 114 -3.51 0.60 4.79
C MET A 114 -4.78 1.43 4.55
N ILE A 115 -5.53 1.77 5.61
CA ILE A 115 -6.75 2.56 5.45
C ILE A 115 -6.44 4.00 5.03
N HIS A 116 -5.32 4.56 5.49
CA HIS A 116 -4.81 5.86 5.05
C HIS A 116 -4.48 5.86 3.54
N THR A 117 -3.81 4.81 3.04
CA THR A 117 -3.55 4.64 1.61
C THR A 117 -4.85 4.66 0.80
N GLY A 118 -5.87 3.93 1.24
CA GLY A 118 -7.20 3.93 0.60
C GLY A 118 -7.86 5.31 0.57
N LEU A 119 -7.88 6.02 1.71
CA LEU A 119 -8.42 7.38 1.81
C LEU A 119 -7.70 8.33 0.86
N SER A 120 -6.37 8.21 0.75
CA SER A 120 -5.58 9.14 -0.07
C SER A 120 -5.86 9.04 -1.56
N ILE A 121 -6.07 7.82 -2.07
CA ILE A 121 -6.50 7.59 -3.44
C ILE A 121 -7.90 8.15 -3.67
N LEU A 122 -8.83 7.88 -2.74
CA LEU A 122 -10.21 8.34 -2.83
C LEU A 122 -10.31 9.88 -2.88
N GLU A 123 -9.55 10.60 -2.06
CA GLU A 123 -9.54 12.07 -2.08
C GLU A 123 -8.98 12.62 -3.41
N MET A 124 -7.96 11.98 -4.00
CA MET A 124 -7.50 12.37 -5.34
C MET A 124 -8.58 12.19 -6.41
N PHE A 125 -9.35 11.09 -6.35
CA PHE A 125 -10.48 10.86 -7.25
C PHE A 125 -11.62 11.85 -7.02
N LYS A 126 -11.97 12.12 -5.77
CA LYS A 126 -12.98 13.12 -5.38
C LYS A 126 -12.60 14.52 -5.84
N TYR A 127 -11.35 14.92 -5.67
CA TYR A 127 -10.86 16.20 -6.19
C TYR A 127 -11.04 16.29 -7.71
N ARG A 128 -10.65 15.24 -8.44
CA ARG A 128 -10.79 15.19 -9.91
C ARG A 128 -12.24 15.20 -10.36
N PHE A 129 -13.10 14.49 -9.65
CA PHE A 129 -14.52 14.46 -9.90
C PHE A 129 -15.13 15.86 -9.76
N ASN A 130 -14.83 16.56 -8.66
CA ASN A 130 -15.30 17.93 -8.43
C ASN A 130 -14.76 18.93 -9.44
N ALA A 131 -13.54 18.74 -9.94
CA ALA A 131 -12.93 19.59 -10.96
C ALA A 131 -13.54 19.38 -12.35
N ALA A 132 -14.03 18.18 -12.67
CA ALA A 132 -14.64 17.87 -13.96
C ALA A 132 -16.16 18.07 -13.99
N ILE A 133 -16.83 17.85 -12.85
CA ILE A 133 -18.29 17.86 -12.73
C ILE A 133 -18.70 18.98 -11.77
N SER A 134 -19.15 20.11 -12.36
CA SER A 134 -19.60 21.29 -11.62
C SER A 134 -20.94 21.06 -10.94
N ASN A 135 -21.87 20.38 -11.62
CA ASN A 135 -23.26 20.24 -11.18
C ASN A 135 -23.39 19.33 -9.95
N ASP A 136 -24.39 19.60 -9.12
CA ASP A 136 -24.73 18.78 -7.96
C ASP A 136 -25.46 17.49 -8.43
N THR A 137 -24.70 16.43 -8.65
CA THR A 137 -25.22 15.12 -9.07
C THR A 137 -25.36 14.17 -7.89
N LEU A 138 -26.23 13.18 -8.01
CA LEU A 138 -26.32 12.08 -7.03
C LEU A 138 -24.94 11.43 -6.80
N SER A 139 -24.19 11.18 -7.87
CA SER A 139 -22.83 10.62 -7.80
C SER A 139 -21.87 11.49 -6.98
N LYS A 140 -21.98 12.83 -7.08
CA LYS A 140 -21.20 13.77 -6.25
C LYS A 140 -21.52 13.60 -4.76
N LYS A 141 -22.81 13.51 -4.41
CA LYS A 141 -23.28 13.31 -3.03
C LYS A 141 -22.83 11.96 -2.49
N ILE A 142 -22.94 10.90 -3.28
CA ILE A 142 -22.48 9.54 -2.92
C ILE A 142 -20.97 9.55 -2.67
N LEU A 143 -20.18 10.07 -3.61
CA LEU A 143 -18.72 10.15 -3.47
C LEU A 143 -18.29 10.96 -2.26
N HIS A 144 -18.98 12.07 -1.96
CA HIS A 144 -18.73 12.87 -0.76
C HIS A 144 -19.01 12.09 0.53
N LYS A 145 -20.15 11.39 0.61
CA LYS A 145 -20.49 10.54 1.76
C LYS A 145 -19.49 9.39 1.95
N ILE A 146 -19.07 8.76 0.86
CA ILE A 146 -18.04 7.70 0.90
C ILE A 146 -16.71 8.27 1.39
N ALA A 147 -16.30 9.46 0.91
CA ALA A 147 -15.09 10.10 1.43
C ALA A 147 -15.19 10.41 2.93
N ILE A 148 -16.34 10.90 3.42
CA ILE A 148 -16.58 11.07 4.86
C ILE A 148 -16.45 9.74 5.60
N PHE A 149 -17.04 8.66 5.08
CA PHE A 149 -16.90 7.32 5.65
C PHE A 149 -15.43 6.92 5.80
N PHE A 150 -14.60 7.12 4.76
CA PHE A 150 -13.16 6.85 4.83
C PHE A 150 -12.42 7.73 5.85
N TRP A 151 -12.77 9.01 5.96
CA TRP A 151 -12.22 9.89 7.00
C TRP A 151 -12.57 9.41 8.40
N VAL A 152 -13.83 9.01 8.60
CA VAL A 152 -14.33 8.51 9.89
C VAL A 152 -13.58 7.25 10.30
N ILE A 153 -13.44 6.27 9.40
CA ILE A 153 -12.73 5.02 9.74
C ILE A 153 -11.23 5.21 9.96
N VAL A 154 -10.56 6.14 9.24
CA VAL A 154 -9.16 6.49 9.49
C VAL A 154 -8.94 7.03 10.91
N ILE A 155 -9.94 7.69 11.49
CA ILE A 155 -9.88 8.21 12.86
C ILE A 155 -10.33 7.14 13.88
N ILE A 156 -11.44 6.44 13.60
CA ILE A 156 -12.04 5.47 14.52
C ILE A 156 -11.20 4.21 14.67
N ILE A 157 -10.60 3.68 13.59
CA ILE A 157 -9.83 2.43 13.66
C ILE A 157 -8.64 2.54 14.64
N PRO A 158 -7.77 3.56 14.58
CA PRO A 158 -6.71 3.73 15.58
C PRO A 158 -7.24 3.80 17.01
N MET A 159 -8.33 4.53 17.25
CA MET A 159 -8.94 4.64 18.59
C MET A 159 -9.47 3.28 19.06
N PHE A 160 -10.13 2.53 18.18
CA PHE A 160 -10.65 1.20 18.45
C PHE A 160 -9.52 0.19 18.72
N CYS A 161 -8.46 0.20 17.91
CA CYS A 161 -7.28 -0.61 18.10
C CYS A 161 -6.64 -0.33 19.48
N PHE A 162 -6.43 0.93 19.82
CA PHE A 162 -5.86 1.32 21.12
C PHE A 162 -6.75 0.89 22.29
N ALA A 163 -8.06 1.15 22.21
CA ALA A 163 -9.01 0.82 23.26
C ALA A 163 -9.14 -0.70 23.52
N THR A 164 -8.90 -1.53 22.50
CA THR A 164 -9.03 -2.99 22.60
C THR A 164 -7.73 -3.72 22.96
N LEU A 165 -6.58 -3.04 22.93
CA LEU A 165 -5.28 -3.63 23.30
C LEU A 165 -5.29 -4.40 24.65
N PRO A 166 -5.84 -3.87 25.76
CA PRO A 166 -5.82 -4.59 27.05
C PRO A 166 -6.55 -5.94 27.02
N ARG A 167 -7.56 -6.08 26.15
CA ARG A 167 -8.31 -7.33 25.96
C ARG A 167 -7.62 -8.24 24.95
N CYS A 168 -7.13 -7.68 23.85
CA CYS A 168 -6.60 -8.43 22.73
C CYS A 168 -5.20 -8.99 23.00
N HIS A 169 -4.37 -8.29 23.77
CA HIS A 169 -3.01 -8.74 24.06
C HIS A 169 -2.97 -10.06 24.85
N PRO A 170 -3.69 -10.25 25.98
CA PRO A 170 -3.70 -11.54 26.68
C PRO A 170 -4.33 -12.67 25.84
N LYS A 171 -5.35 -12.35 25.05
CA LYS A 171 -5.98 -13.32 24.13
C LYS A 171 -5.01 -13.79 23.04
N GLN A 172 -4.18 -12.90 22.51
CA GLN A 172 -3.17 -13.26 21.52
C GLN A 172 -2.16 -14.27 22.09
N GLU A 173 -1.72 -14.11 23.35
CA GLU A 173 -0.88 -15.12 24.01
C GLU A 173 -1.57 -16.49 24.07
N HIS A 174 -2.85 -16.52 24.46
CA HIS A 174 -3.63 -17.75 24.46
C HIS A 174 -3.75 -18.37 23.06
N TYR A 175 -4.05 -17.57 22.02
CA TYR A 175 -4.18 -18.07 20.65
C TYR A 175 -2.86 -18.62 20.10
N LYS A 176 -1.73 -17.96 20.37
CA LYS A 176 -0.39 -18.46 20.00
C LYS A 176 -0.09 -19.80 20.69
N GLN A 177 -0.42 -19.92 21.99
CA GLN A 177 -0.20 -21.15 22.74
C GLN A 177 -1.01 -22.32 22.20
N VAL A 178 -2.32 -22.12 21.96
CA VAL A 178 -3.20 -23.13 21.37
C VAL A 178 -2.67 -23.56 20.00
N LEU A 179 -2.32 -22.60 19.14
CA LEU A 179 -1.78 -22.89 17.81
C LEU A 179 -0.50 -23.74 17.89
N TYR A 180 0.41 -23.40 18.80
CA TYR A 180 1.64 -24.17 19.01
C TYR A 180 1.36 -25.58 19.53
N ASP A 181 0.52 -25.72 20.55
CA ASP A 181 0.23 -27.03 21.16
C ASP A 181 -0.46 -27.99 20.19
N GLU A 182 -1.34 -27.50 19.33
CA GLU A 182 -2.02 -28.29 18.30
C GLU A 182 -1.08 -28.71 17.14
N ASN A 183 -0.01 -27.94 16.88
CA ASN A 183 0.81 -28.10 15.68
C ASN A 183 2.31 -28.40 15.94
N LYS A 184 2.75 -28.48 17.19
CA LYS A 184 4.16 -28.80 17.54
C LYS A 184 4.64 -30.13 16.95
N ASN A 185 3.74 -31.12 16.86
CA ASN A 185 4.05 -32.41 16.23
C ASN A 185 4.11 -32.34 14.70
N ASN A 186 3.56 -31.27 14.10
CA ASN A 186 3.54 -31.02 12.66
C ASN A 186 4.68 -30.07 12.23
N GLY A 187 5.61 -29.76 13.13
CA GLY A 187 6.80 -28.97 12.82
C GLY A 187 6.63 -27.45 12.89
N ILE A 188 5.56 -26.94 13.51
CA ILE A 188 5.43 -25.50 13.76
C ILE A 188 6.58 -25.01 14.66
N SER A 189 7.18 -23.87 14.30
CA SER A 189 8.30 -23.31 15.08
C SER A 189 7.83 -22.77 16.43
N ILE A 190 8.64 -22.97 17.48
CA ILE A 190 8.46 -22.35 18.80
C ILE A 190 8.44 -20.81 18.72
N GLN A 191 9.03 -20.23 17.66
CA GLN A 191 9.02 -18.79 17.38
C GLN A 191 7.61 -18.20 17.33
N VAL A 192 6.58 -19.00 17.04
CA VAL A 192 5.17 -18.58 17.05
C VAL A 192 4.76 -18.00 18.41
N LEU A 193 5.41 -18.39 19.50
CA LEU A 193 5.10 -17.88 20.84
C LEU A 193 5.72 -16.51 21.15
N CYS A 194 6.65 -16.02 20.33
CA CYS A 194 7.31 -14.73 20.55
C CYS A 194 6.32 -13.56 20.61
N ASN A 195 6.63 -12.54 21.41
CA ASN A 195 5.77 -11.35 21.54
C ASN A 195 5.62 -10.59 20.20
N THR A 196 6.61 -10.66 19.31
CA THR A 196 6.59 -10.05 17.97
C THR A 196 5.68 -10.77 16.98
N VAL A 197 5.06 -11.89 17.37
CA VAL A 197 4.12 -12.65 16.55
C VAL A 197 2.68 -12.22 16.84
N VAL A 198 1.89 -12.13 15.78
CA VAL A 198 0.44 -12.07 15.82
C VAL A 198 -0.12 -13.26 15.08
N THR A 199 -1.17 -13.88 15.61
CA THR A 199 -1.95 -14.90 14.91
C THR A 199 -3.36 -14.40 14.66
N ALA A 200 -3.99 -14.86 13.57
CA ALA A 200 -5.41 -14.63 13.38
C ALA A 200 -6.19 -15.30 14.52
N PRO A 201 -7.08 -14.58 15.18
CA PRO A 201 -7.96 -15.17 16.18
C PRO A 201 -9.07 -15.98 15.51
N PRO A 202 -9.87 -16.73 16.30
CA PRO A 202 -11.05 -17.41 15.79
C PRO A 202 -12.00 -16.45 15.05
N LEU A 203 -12.67 -16.94 14.01
CA LEU A 203 -13.60 -16.16 13.16
C LEU A 203 -14.76 -15.51 13.92
N LEU A 204 -15.03 -15.95 15.15
CA LEU A 204 -16.07 -15.43 16.03
C LEU A 204 -15.53 -14.45 17.09
N ASP A 205 -14.27 -14.02 17.00
CA ASP A 205 -13.73 -13.06 17.98
C ASP A 205 -14.43 -11.68 17.86
N PRO A 206 -15.01 -11.16 18.95
CA PRO A 206 -15.85 -9.96 18.89
C PRO A 206 -15.09 -8.65 18.65
N VAL A 207 -13.76 -8.67 18.59
CA VAL A 207 -12.95 -7.48 18.24
C VAL A 207 -12.43 -7.59 16.82
N PHE A 208 -11.80 -8.71 16.47
CA PHE A 208 -11.16 -8.86 15.16
C PHE A 208 -12.15 -9.08 14.02
N THR A 209 -13.22 -9.84 14.25
CA THR A 209 -14.25 -10.08 13.24
C THR A 209 -14.90 -8.79 12.72
N PRO A 210 -15.40 -7.88 13.57
CA PRO A 210 -15.95 -6.62 13.08
C PRO A 210 -14.90 -5.73 12.40
N LEU A 211 -13.64 -5.74 12.86
CA LEU A 211 -12.55 -5.01 12.19
C LEU A 211 -12.30 -5.54 10.77
N MET A 212 -12.22 -6.87 10.60
CA MET A 212 -12.03 -7.51 9.29
C MET A 212 -13.22 -7.26 8.36
N ILE A 213 -14.45 -7.32 8.89
CA ILE A 213 -15.67 -6.99 8.12
C ILE A 213 -15.63 -5.53 7.65
N LEU A 214 -15.28 -4.60 8.54
CA LEU A 214 -15.18 -3.17 8.21
C LEU A 214 -14.13 -2.93 7.11
N MET A 215 -12.95 -3.55 7.23
CA MET A 215 -11.89 -3.44 6.22
C MET A 215 -12.33 -4.03 4.88
N THR A 216 -13.02 -5.17 4.89
CA THR A 216 -13.56 -5.80 3.68
C THR A 216 -14.59 -4.88 3.00
N ILE A 217 -15.52 -4.29 3.77
CA ILE A 217 -16.50 -3.32 3.26
C ILE A 217 -15.80 -2.10 2.66
N ALA A 218 -14.77 -1.57 3.34
CA ALA A 218 -14.00 -0.43 2.84
C ALA A 218 -13.30 -0.77 1.50
N MET A 219 -12.67 -1.94 1.40
CA MET A 219 -12.03 -2.40 0.16
C MET A 219 -13.02 -2.58 -0.99
N LEU A 220 -14.16 -3.22 -0.75
CA LEU A 220 -15.22 -3.39 -1.76
C LEU A 220 -15.82 -2.04 -2.20
N THR A 221 -16.00 -1.13 -1.25
CA THR A 221 -16.48 0.23 -1.53
C THR A 221 -15.48 0.99 -2.40
N ALA A 222 -14.18 0.94 -2.08
CA ALA A 222 -13.13 1.55 -2.91
C ALA A 222 -13.08 0.92 -4.31
N GLY A 223 -13.12 -0.42 -4.38
CA GLY A 223 -13.06 -1.18 -5.63
C GLY A 223 -14.23 -0.92 -6.58
N THR A 224 -15.37 -0.47 -6.06
CA THR A 224 -16.55 -0.11 -6.87
C THR A 224 -16.60 1.38 -7.19
N ILE A 225 -16.36 2.26 -6.21
CA ILE A 225 -16.51 3.71 -6.40
C ILE A 225 -15.42 4.31 -7.31
N ILE A 226 -14.20 3.78 -7.27
CA ILE A 226 -13.08 4.31 -8.07
C ILE A 226 -13.34 4.12 -9.57
N PRO A 227 -13.66 2.90 -10.08
CA PRO A 227 -14.01 2.71 -11.49
C PRO A 227 -15.24 3.53 -11.91
N GLN A 228 -16.28 3.59 -11.08
CA GLN A 228 -17.48 4.39 -11.36
C GLN A 228 -17.15 5.88 -11.51
N THR A 229 -16.30 6.41 -10.63
CA THR A 229 -15.83 7.80 -10.65
C THR A 229 -14.99 8.05 -11.91
N PHE A 230 -14.10 7.13 -12.28
CA PHE A 230 -13.31 7.21 -13.50
C PHE A 230 -14.20 7.32 -14.74
N LEU A 231 -15.17 6.41 -14.90
CA LEU A 231 -16.09 6.39 -16.04
C LEU A 231 -16.92 7.68 -16.12
N SER A 232 -17.43 8.14 -14.97
CA SER A 232 -18.22 9.38 -14.90
C SER A 232 -17.42 10.61 -15.36
N ILE A 233 -16.16 10.74 -14.89
CA ILE A 233 -15.26 11.81 -15.32
C ILE A 233 -14.95 11.66 -16.81
N TRP A 234 -14.71 10.43 -17.28
CA TRP A 234 -14.37 10.16 -18.68
C TRP A 234 -15.48 10.64 -19.62
N THR A 235 -16.73 10.24 -19.37
CA THR A 235 -17.90 10.68 -20.13
C THR A 235 -18.03 12.19 -20.11
N LYS A 236 -17.83 12.85 -18.96
CA LYS A 236 -17.91 14.31 -18.88
C LYS A 236 -16.80 15.00 -19.68
N LEU A 237 -15.59 14.46 -19.67
CA LEU A 237 -14.48 14.98 -20.48
C LEU A 237 -14.73 14.83 -21.98
N GLU A 238 -15.46 13.80 -22.42
CA GLU A 238 -15.88 13.65 -23.81
C GLU A 238 -16.92 14.70 -24.22
N GLU A 239 -17.89 14.98 -23.36
CA GLU A 239 -18.85 16.07 -23.58
C GLU A 239 -18.15 17.43 -23.68
N LEU A 240 -17.26 17.74 -22.71
CA LEU A 240 -16.50 18.98 -22.67
C LEU A 240 -15.50 19.11 -23.83
N SER A 241 -15.13 18.02 -24.49
CA SER A 241 -14.23 18.05 -25.65
C SER A 241 -14.77 18.83 -26.84
N ARG A 242 -16.09 19.04 -26.89
CA ARG A 242 -16.76 19.89 -27.88
C ARG A 242 -16.58 21.39 -27.63
N HIS A 243 -16.25 21.78 -26.39
CA HIS A 243 -16.25 23.17 -25.95
C HIS A 243 -14.88 23.67 -25.46
N LEU A 244 -13.99 22.76 -25.06
CA LEU A 244 -12.65 23.10 -24.54
C LEU A 244 -11.56 22.83 -25.56
N SER A 245 -10.41 23.49 -25.37
CA SER A 245 -9.24 23.24 -26.22
C SER A 245 -8.77 21.78 -26.15
N LYS A 246 -8.32 21.24 -27.30
CA LYS A 246 -7.77 19.88 -27.39
C LYS A 246 -6.66 19.64 -26.36
N ARG A 247 -5.81 20.64 -26.13
CA ARG A 247 -4.69 20.59 -25.16
C ARG A 247 -5.19 20.43 -23.72
N THR A 248 -6.24 21.16 -23.33
CA THR A 248 -6.81 21.08 -21.98
C THR A 248 -7.41 19.70 -21.71
N ILE A 249 -8.20 19.18 -22.64
CA ILE A 249 -8.84 17.87 -22.52
C ILE A 249 -7.80 16.75 -22.45
N GLN A 250 -6.77 16.80 -23.31
CA GLN A 250 -5.68 15.83 -23.30
C GLN A 250 -4.96 15.82 -21.94
N LEU A 251 -4.71 16.99 -21.36
CA LEU A 251 -4.10 17.08 -20.03
C LEU A 251 -4.99 16.44 -18.94
N GLN A 252 -6.29 16.72 -18.94
CA GLN A 252 -7.22 16.14 -17.95
C GLN A 252 -7.34 14.62 -18.10
N LYS A 253 -7.49 14.11 -19.33
CA LYS A 253 -7.53 12.65 -19.60
C LYS A 253 -6.24 11.96 -19.16
N MET A 254 -5.07 12.54 -19.47
CA MET A 254 -3.77 11.99 -19.05
C MET A 254 -3.66 11.89 -17.52
N LEU A 255 -4.05 12.94 -16.78
CA LEU A 255 -4.00 12.94 -15.32
C LEU A 255 -4.98 11.92 -14.72
N LEU A 256 -6.18 11.79 -15.30
CA LEU A 256 -7.17 10.80 -14.88
C LEU A 256 -6.69 9.37 -15.12
N ILE A 257 -6.14 9.07 -16.32
CA ILE A 257 -5.59 7.75 -16.65
C ILE A 257 -4.44 7.41 -15.71
N SER A 258 -3.51 8.34 -15.49
CA SER A 258 -2.39 8.11 -14.57
C SER A 258 -2.88 7.80 -13.15
N LEU A 259 -3.88 8.53 -12.65
CA LEU A 259 -4.48 8.27 -11.33
C LEU A 259 -5.19 6.90 -11.27
N PHE A 260 -5.89 6.50 -12.33
CA PHE A 260 -6.55 5.20 -12.40
C PHE A 260 -5.56 4.04 -12.44
N ILE A 261 -4.48 4.14 -13.24
CA ILE A 261 -3.41 3.15 -13.25
C ILE A 261 -2.79 3.00 -11.86
N GLN A 262 -2.51 4.11 -11.18
CA GLN A 262 -2.01 4.10 -9.81
C GLN A 262 -2.98 3.37 -8.86
N ALA A 263 -4.28 3.64 -8.93
CA ALA A 263 -5.28 2.97 -8.10
C ALA A 263 -5.39 1.47 -8.40
N VAL A 264 -5.29 1.07 -9.67
CA VAL A 264 -5.25 -0.35 -10.06
C VAL A 264 -4.00 -1.04 -9.50
N ILE A 265 -2.83 -0.40 -9.56
CA ILE A 265 -1.59 -0.93 -8.97
C ILE A 265 -1.78 -1.19 -7.47
N HIS A 266 -2.33 -0.22 -6.73
CA HIS A 266 -2.66 -0.42 -5.32
C HIS A 266 -3.65 -1.57 -5.11
N GLY A 267 -4.75 -1.59 -5.88
CA GLY A 267 -5.78 -2.62 -5.79
C GLY A 267 -5.23 -4.03 -6.01
N VAL A 268 -4.35 -4.20 -7.01
CA VAL A 268 -3.71 -5.48 -7.31
C VAL A 268 -2.66 -5.83 -6.26
N MET A 269 -1.72 -4.92 -5.97
CA MET A 269 -0.58 -5.21 -5.09
C MET A 269 -0.92 -5.20 -3.60
N LEU A 270 -2.11 -4.76 -3.20
CA LEU A 270 -2.63 -4.92 -1.83
C LEU A 270 -3.76 -5.97 -1.76
N GLY A 271 -4.66 -5.97 -2.75
CA GLY A 271 -5.82 -6.87 -2.76
C GLY A 271 -5.46 -8.31 -3.14
N ALA A 272 -4.62 -8.53 -4.15
CA ALA A 272 -4.23 -9.88 -4.54
C ALA A 272 -3.43 -10.60 -3.45
N PRO A 273 -2.48 -9.95 -2.73
CA PRO A 273 -1.86 -10.55 -1.54
C PRO A 273 -2.86 -10.96 -0.46
N LEU A 274 -3.85 -10.12 -0.15
CA LEU A 274 -4.87 -10.48 0.84
C LEU A 274 -5.64 -11.74 0.44
N ILE A 275 -6.10 -11.80 -0.82
CA ILE A 275 -6.78 -12.98 -1.38
C ILE A 275 -5.85 -14.20 -1.36
N GLY A 276 -4.57 -14.00 -1.72
CA GLY A 276 -3.56 -15.04 -1.74
C GLY A 276 -3.28 -15.63 -0.37
N PHE A 277 -3.18 -14.82 0.69
CA PHE A 277 -3.03 -15.32 2.07
C PHE A 277 -4.26 -16.12 2.51
N VAL A 278 -5.47 -15.61 2.25
CA VAL A 278 -6.70 -16.34 2.57
C VAL A 278 -6.74 -17.69 1.83
N TYR A 279 -6.41 -17.69 0.54
CA TYR A 279 -6.32 -18.90 -0.27
C TYR A 279 -5.28 -19.89 0.29
N ALA A 280 -4.08 -19.40 0.62
CA ALA A 280 -3.01 -20.24 1.15
C ALA A 280 -3.39 -20.92 2.49
N ILE A 281 -4.12 -20.21 3.36
CA ILE A 281 -4.64 -20.77 4.61
C ILE A 281 -5.75 -21.79 4.34
N VAL A 282 -6.73 -21.47 3.48
CA VAL A 282 -7.89 -22.34 3.22
C VAL A 282 -7.50 -23.62 2.48
N PHE A 283 -6.58 -23.53 1.53
CA PHE A 283 -6.11 -24.67 0.73
C PHE A 283 -4.82 -25.30 1.27
N VAL A 284 -4.33 -24.85 2.43
CA VAL A 284 -3.20 -25.45 3.15
C VAL A 284 -1.94 -25.53 2.27
N LEU A 285 -1.59 -24.41 1.61
CA LEU A 285 -0.39 -24.35 0.77
C LEU A 285 0.88 -24.35 1.65
N PRO A 286 1.84 -25.26 1.42
CA PRO A 286 3.02 -25.39 2.29
C PRO A 286 4.22 -24.50 1.89
N ASP A 287 4.11 -23.67 0.84
CA ASP A 287 5.25 -22.94 0.29
C ASP A 287 5.30 -21.47 0.74
N ASP A 288 6.14 -21.20 1.74
CA ASP A 288 6.42 -19.86 2.26
C ASP A 288 6.96 -18.89 1.19
N ASN A 289 7.57 -19.37 0.09
CA ASN A 289 8.07 -18.49 -0.96
C ASN A 289 6.95 -17.69 -1.62
N ILE A 290 5.76 -18.30 -1.78
CA ILE A 290 4.58 -17.62 -2.30
C ILE A 290 4.23 -16.46 -1.38
N ALA A 291 4.18 -16.70 -0.08
CA ALA A 291 3.90 -15.67 0.91
C ALA A 291 4.93 -14.54 0.90
N TYR A 292 6.23 -14.84 0.76
CA TYR A 292 7.25 -13.81 0.66
C TYR A 292 7.09 -12.93 -0.58
N VAL A 293 6.71 -13.49 -1.73
CA VAL A 293 6.37 -12.71 -2.93
C VAL A 293 5.17 -11.80 -2.66
N LEU A 294 4.11 -12.32 -2.02
CA LEU A 294 2.94 -11.50 -1.66
C LEU A 294 3.31 -10.35 -0.71
N LEU A 295 4.19 -10.58 0.28
CA LEU A 295 4.69 -9.54 1.17
C LEU A 295 5.54 -8.49 0.46
N VAL A 296 6.35 -8.88 -0.53
CA VAL A 296 7.10 -7.95 -1.40
C VAL A 296 6.11 -7.07 -2.19
N LEU A 297 5.04 -7.64 -2.76
CA LEU A 297 4.00 -6.86 -3.44
C LEU A 297 3.34 -5.85 -2.49
N VAL A 298 2.98 -6.27 -1.28
CA VAL A 298 2.42 -5.37 -0.27
C VAL A 298 3.39 -4.25 0.08
N SER A 299 4.68 -4.53 0.19
CA SER A 299 5.68 -3.52 0.55
C SER A 299 5.85 -2.46 -0.54
N PHE A 300 6.01 -2.89 -1.80
CA PHE A 300 6.43 -2.02 -2.91
C PHE A 300 5.29 -1.52 -3.80
N HIS A 301 4.04 -1.65 -3.36
CA HIS A 301 2.88 -1.11 -4.08
C HIS A 301 3.00 0.40 -4.31
N GLY A 302 3.50 1.13 -3.31
CA GLY A 302 3.62 2.58 -3.33
C GLY A 302 4.69 3.07 -4.31
N SER A 303 5.82 2.36 -4.40
CA SER A 303 6.91 2.70 -5.31
C SER A 303 6.53 2.38 -6.75
N MET A 304 5.86 1.25 -6.99
CA MET A 304 5.29 0.92 -8.30
C MET A 304 4.26 1.96 -8.76
N SER A 305 3.37 2.39 -7.85
CA SER A 305 2.43 3.48 -8.14
C SER A 305 3.14 4.80 -8.46
N THR A 306 4.19 5.14 -7.70
CA THR A 306 4.99 6.35 -7.94
C THR A 306 5.72 6.31 -9.28
N PHE A 307 6.23 5.13 -9.66
CA PHE A 307 6.79 4.91 -10.99
C PHE A 307 5.75 5.14 -12.08
N ALA A 308 4.53 4.59 -11.93
CA ALA A 308 3.43 4.83 -12.86
C ALA A 308 3.00 6.31 -12.91
N MET A 309 2.98 7.01 -11.78
CA MET A 309 2.72 8.45 -11.74
C MET A 309 3.71 9.22 -12.61
N ILE A 310 5.01 8.96 -12.46
CA ILE A 310 6.07 9.60 -13.25
C ILE A 310 5.95 9.19 -14.71
N GLY A 311 5.76 7.89 -14.98
CA GLY A 311 5.68 7.34 -16.34
C GLY A 311 4.50 7.90 -17.13
N PHE A 312 3.31 8.00 -16.54
CA PHE A 312 2.08 8.38 -17.25
C PHE A 312 1.72 9.87 -17.16
N THR A 313 2.38 10.65 -16.29
CA THR A 313 2.13 12.10 -16.17
C THR A 313 3.23 12.92 -16.84
N LYS A 314 3.03 13.32 -18.10
CA LYS A 314 4.03 14.06 -18.91
C LYS A 314 4.66 15.27 -18.19
N PRO A 315 3.92 16.17 -17.53
CA PRO A 315 4.51 17.29 -16.80
C PRO A 315 5.43 16.84 -15.67
N ILE A 316 5.11 15.77 -14.95
CA ILE A 316 5.95 15.24 -13.88
C ILE A 316 7.19 14.58 -14.49
N ARG A 317 7.00 13.72 -15.50
CA ARG A 317 8.08 13.02 -16.21
C ARG A 317 9.17 13.95 -16.72
N LEU A 318 8.77 15.01 -17.42
CA LEU A 318 9.72 15.99 -17.97
C LEU A 318 10.54 16.68 -16.88
N ARG A 319 9.93 16.94 -15.70
CA ARG A 319 10.62 17.55 -14.57
C ARG A 319 11.58 16.57 -13.89
N VAL A 320 11.15 15.33 -13.68
CA VAL A 320 12.01 14.27 -13.12
C VAL A 320 13.21 14.03 -14.04
N PHE A 321 13.01 13.89 -15.35
CA PHE A 321 14.11 13.72 -16.29
C PHE A 321 15.04 14.94 -16.35
N SER A 322 14.49 16.16 -16.33
CA SER A 322 15.33 17.37 -16.26
C SER A 322 16.23 17.37 -15.01
N LEU A 323 15.74 16.89 -13.87
CA LEU A 323 16.53 16.79 -12.64
C LEU A 323 17.57 15.68 -12.73
N PHE A 324 17.18 14.51 -13.22
CA PHE A 324 18.06 13.39 -13.43
C PHE A 324 19.25 13.77 -14.33
N PHE A 325 19.01 14.40 -15.47
CA PHE A 325 20.08 14.87 -16.37
C PHE A 325 20.91 16.02 -15.80
N SER A 326 20.35 16.85 -14.90
CA SER A 326 21.12 17.89 -14.22
C SER A 326 22.09 17.30 -13.20
N CYS A 327 21.70 16.24 -12.49
CA CYS A 327 22.55 15.54 -11.52
C CYS A 327 23.55 14.59 -12.19
N PHE A 328 23.24 14.08 -13.38
CA PHE A 328 24.10 13.16 -14.15
C PHE A 328 24.38 13.71 -15.56
N PRO A 329 25.12 14.84 -15.68
CA PRO A 329 25.34 15.50 -16.96
C PRO A 329 26.15 14.65 -17.95
N PHE A 330 26.92 13.66 -17.47
CA PHE A 330 27.68 12.72 -18.31
C PHE A 330 26.81 11.69 -19.05
N LEU A 331 25.55 11.51 -18.65
CA LEU A 331 24.58 10.68 -19.37
C LEU A 331 23.98 11.40 -20.60
N ILE A 332 24.28 12.70 -20.76
CA ILE A 332 23.95 13.45 -21.96
C ILE A 332 24.92 13.00 -23.04
N LYS A 333 24.45 12.21 -24.02
CA LYS A 333 25.26 11.96 -25.23
C LYS A 333 25.68 13.32 -25.81
N PRO A 334 26.98 13.53 -26.11
CA PRO A 334 27.40 14.75 -26.79
C PRO A 334 26.64 14.84 -28.11
N LYS A 335 26.02 15.98 -28.31
CA LYS A 335 25.16 16.27 -29.47
C LYS A 335 26.06 16.52 -30.68
N SER A 336 26.65 15.47 -31.26
CA SER A 336 27.28 15.57 -32.58
C SER A 336 26.20 15.38 -33.65
N SER A 337 25.83 16.49 -34.29
CA SER A 337 25.01 16.61 -35.52
C SER A 337 23.71 15.81 -35.60
N ILE A 338 22.72 16.14 -34.76
CA ILE A 338 21.31 15.92 -35.10
C ILE A 338 20.71 17.30 -35.35
N GLY A 339 20.52 17.63 -36.63
CA GLY A 339 19.79 18.79 -37.08
C GLY A 339 18.40 18.85 -36.43
N MET A 340 17.85 20.05 -36.36
CA MET A 340 16.50 20.35 -35.86
C MET A 340 15.48 19.28 -36.29
N MET A 341 15.22 18.33 -35.39
CA MET A 341 14.14 17.37 -35.54
C MET A 341 12.87 18.09 -35.09
N THR A 342 12.07 18.50 -36.06
CA THR A 342 10.78 19.17 -35.85
C THR A 342 9.82 18.25 -35.11
N VAL A 343 8.88 18.87 -34.40
CA VAL A 343 7.87 18.31 -33.46
C VAL A 343 7.04 17.14 -34.03
N THR A 344 7.13 16.86 -35.33
CA THR A 344 6.46 15.77 -36.04
C THR A 344 7.03 14.37 -35.75
N GLU A 345 8.31 14.20 -35.43
CA GLU A 345 8.91 12.85 -35.32
C GLU A 345 8.73 12.16 -33.96
N ILE A 346 8.30 12.89 -32.92
CA ILE A 346 7.98 12.29 -31.60
C ILE A 346 6.61 11.58 -31.62
N VAL A 347 5.77 11.85 -32.62
CA VAL A 347 4.42 11.24 -32.73
C VAL A 347 4.48 9.82 -33.31
N SER A 348 5.54 9.43 -34.03
CA SER A 348 5.63 8.09 -34.63
C SER A 348 6.22 7.00 -33.73
N PHE A 349 6.62 7.32 -32.49
CA PHE A 349 7.15 6.33 -31.53
C PHE A 349 6.10 5.86 -30.51
N VAL A 350 4.86 6.36 -30.60
CA VAL A 350 3.75 6.03 -29.67
C VAL A 350 2.44 5.79 -30.43
N ASN A 351 2.51 5.33 -31.68
CA ASN A 351 1.38 4.68 -32.34
C ASN A 351 1.63 3.19 -32.43
#